data_AF-A0A672R5P2-F1
#
_entry.id   AF-A0A672R5P2-F1
#
_cell.length_a   1.000
_cell.length_b   1.000
_cell.length_c   1.000
_cell.angle_alpha   90.00
_cell.angle_beta   90.00
_cell.angle_gamma   90.00
#
_symmetry.space_group_name_H-M   'P 1'
#
loop_
_entity.id
_entity.type
_entity.pdbx_description
1 polymer ?
#
loop_
_entity_poly.entity_id
_entity_poly.type
_entity_poly.pdbx_seq_one_letter_code
_entity_poly.pdbx_strand_id
1 'polypeptide(L)'
;MSILGLKKKQPKTFKVKVSTMDAEMEFSCEVKWKGKDLFDLVCRTIGLRETWFFGLRYTVKDTYAWLKPDKQVLDQEVPKDSPITFNFLAKFFPEKVEDELVQEITQHLFFLQVKKQILDEEIFCSPEASVLLASYAVQAKYGDYDPNFHKPGFLAQDELLPKRVLMQYQMTSDMWEEKITAWYAEHRSITRDEAEMEYLKIAQDLEMYGVSYFSITQNKRDTELLLGVDAQGLHIYSPNNKLSPNKSFPWSGIRNISYSEKEFTIKPLDKKKEVFKFYSSQLRVNKLILQLCIGNHDLFMRRRKVDSIEVQQMKAQAKEEKARKKVERQILAREKQMREEAERAKEEMERRLFLLQDEARMANEALLRSEETADLLAEKAQIAEEEAKLLAHKAAEAEHDRQRLEVTALKTKEEKRLMEQKMREAESLAVKLVEQSERRLKEADHLKQDLNEAKDAERRAKQKLLEITKPTYPLIAAYSSPPPPTGPESPDMTVDMGGSIRMDFKDSDMKRLSMEIERERYAVDHILSEELLKNEAEYMLLSPCVCVCVCVCVCVRLEYMEKSKHLQDQLKELKSEIESLKLEEQQQAGLYSLRSYAEPPYIPHSNVRNTQTY
;
A
#
# COMPACT_ATOMS: atom_id res chain seq x y z
N MET A 1 44.67 -42.78 -39.16
CA MET A 1 43.96 -42.20 -37.99
C MET A 1 42.62 -41.68 -38.46
N SER A 2 41.51 -42.27 -38.00
CA SER A 2 40.16 -41.73 -38.26
C SER A 2 39.38 -41.71 -36.96
N ILE A 3 39.17 -40.49 -36.45
CA ILE A 3 38.39 -40.14 -35.27
C ILE A 3 36.95 -39.94 -35.74
N LEU A 4 36.14 -41.00 -35.81
CA LEU A 4 34.72 -40.86 -36.18
C LEU A 4 33.88 -41.91 -35.43
N GLY A 5 33.07 -41.45 -34.47
CA GLY A 5 31.82 -42.15 -34.15
C GLY A 5 31.46 -42.46 -32.70
N LEU A 6 31.94 -41.74 -31.68
CA LEU A 6 31.28 -41.79 -30.36
C LEU A 6 29.99 -40.93 -30.39
N LYS A 7 28.93 -41.43 -31.04
CA LYS A 7 27.58 -40.88 -30.85
C LYS A 7 27.20 -41.09 -29.38
N LYS A 8 27.28 -40.04 -28.55
CA LYS A 8 26.71 -40.03 -27.19
C LYS A 8 25.24 -40.46 -27.31
N LYS A 9 24.91 -41.65 -26.79
CA LYS A 9 23.52 -42.09 -26.63
C LYS A 9 22.78 -40.99 -25.86
N GLN A 10 21.74 -40.41 -26.47
CA GLN A 10 20.89 -39.47 -25.74
C GLN A 10 20.28 -40.21 -24.54
N PRO A 11 20.37 -39.64 -23.33
CA PRO A 11 19.78 -40.25 -22.15
C PRO A 11 18.27 -40.36 -22.36
N LYS A 12 17.69 -41.52 -22.02
CA LYS A 12 16.23 -41.67 -22.01
C LYS A 12 15.67 -40.74 -20.94
N THR A 13 14.62 -40.00 -21.30
CA THR A 13 13.95 -39.06 -20.40
C THR A 13 12.47 -39.39 -20.26
N PHE A 14 11.86 -38.87 -19.21
CA PHE A 14 10.41 -38.88 -18.97
C PHE A 14 9.93 -37.47 -18.62
N LYS A 15 8.65 -37.18 -18.84
CA LYS A 15 8.07 -35.86 -18.56
C LYS A 15 7.41 -35.83 -17.19
N VAL A 16 7.63 -34.74 -16.48
CA VAL A 16 7.07 -34.48 -15.16
C VAL A 16 6.41 -33.11 -15.16
N LYS A 17 5.22 -33.02 -14.58
CA LYS A 17 4.56 -31.76 -14.24
C LYS A 17 4.62 -31.58 -12.73
N VAL A 18 5.12 -30.44 -12.27
CA VAL A 18 5.14 -30.06 -10.86
C VAL A 18 4.24 -28.84 -10.69
N SER A 19 3.21 -28.96 -9.87
CA SER A 19 2.32 -27.86 -9.50
C SER A 19 2.71 -27.37 -8.10
N THR A 20 3.15 -26.11 -7.98
CA THR A 20 3.25 -25.39 -6.70
C THR A 20 1.87 -24.81 -6.36
N MET A 21 1.80 -23.96 -5.33
CA MET A 21 0.56 -23.25 -4.99
C MET A 21 0.22 -22.12 -5.98
N ASP A 22 1.21 -21.61 -6.72
CA ASP A 22 1.14 -20.42 -7.57
C ASP A 22 1.59 -20.63 -9.02
N ALA A 23 2.19 -21.78 -9.35
CA ALA A 23 2.74 -22.07 -10.67
C ALA A 23 2.63 -23.55 -11.05
N GLU A 24 2.60 -23.82 -12.35
CA GLU A 24 2.82 -25.16 -12.90
C GLU A 24 4.07 -25.17 -13.78
N MET A 25 4.88 -26.21 -13.64
CA MET A 25 6.18 -26.32 -14.29
C MET A 25 6.34 -27.70 -14.90
N GLU A 26 6.82 -27.78 -16.14
CA GLU A 26 7.11 -29.05 -16.81
C GLU A 26 8.62 -29.27 -16.96
N PHE A 27 9.07 -30.48 -16.63
CA PHE A 27 10.47 -30.89 -16.71
C PHE A 27 10.64 -32.16 -17.52
N SER A 28 11.74 -32.26 -18.27
CA SER A 28 12.22 -33.51 -18.86
C SER A 28 13.33 -34.09 -17.97
N CYS A 29 13.03 -35.18 -17.28
CA CYS A 29 13.91 -35.79 -16.29
C CYS A 29 14.60 -37.02 -16.87
N GLU A 30 15.87 -37.28 -16.55
CA GLU A 30 16.51 -38.53 -16.97
C GLU A 30 15.95 -39.70 -16.17
N VAL A 31 15.76 -40.87 -16.80
CA VAL A 31 15.22 -42.08 -16.15
C VAL A 31 15.97 -42.52 -14.89
N LYS A 32 17.25 -42.13 -14.76
CA LYS A 32 18.10 -42.46 -13.60
C LYS A 32 17.93 -41.51 -12.41
N TRP A 33 17.20 -40.41 -12.58
CA TRP A 33 17.05 -39.37 -11.56
C TRP A 33 16.37 -39.93 -10.31
N LYS A 34 16.95 -39.57 -9.17
CA LYS A 34 16.38 -39.78 -7.86
C LYS A 34 15.36 -38.70 -7.54
N GLY A 35 14.52 -38.95 -6.53
CA GLY A 35 13.59 -37.95 -6.02
C GLY A 35 14.28 -36.66 -5.61
N LYS A 36 15.49 -36.76 -5.05
CA LYS A 36 16.33 -35.60 -4.71
C LYS A 36 16.69 -34.76 -5.92
N ASP A 37 17.07 -35.37 -7.04
CA ASP A 37 17.48 -34.63 -8.25
C ASP A 37 16.33 -33.79 -8.81
N LEU A 38 15.13 -34.36 -8.86
CA LEU A 38 13.91 -33.66 -9.26
C LEU A 38 13.55 -32.56 -8.27
N PHE A 39 13.57 -32.85 -6.98
CA PHE A 39 13.25 -31.88 -5.93
C PHE A 39 14.22 -30.69 -5.92
N ASP A 40 15.53 -30.95 -5.97
CA ASP A 40 16.57 -29.92 -6.01
C ASP A 40 16.49 -29.08 -7.31
N LEU A 41 16.00 -29.65 -8.42
CA LEU A 41 15.70 -28.88 -9.64
C LEU A 41 14.52 -27.92 -9.44
N VAL A 42 13.42 -28.40 -8.85
CA VAL A 42 12.25 -27.57 -8.55
C VAL A 42 12.64 -26.41 -7.63
N CYS A 43 13.29 -26.70 -6.50
CA CYS A 43 13.72 -25.68 -5.54
C CYS A 43 14.62 -24.61 -6.17
N ARG A 44 15.60 -25.00 -7.00
CA ARG A 44 16.46 -24.05 -7.71
C ARG A 44 15.69 -23.19 -8.71
N THR A 45 14.69 -23.75 -9.38
CA THR A 45 13.93 -23.03 -10.39
C THR A 45 13.03 -21.96 -9.76
N ILE A 46 12.48 -22.21 -8.57
CA ILE A 46 11.67 -21.24 -7.82
C ILE A 46 12.51 -20.35 -6.86
N GLY A 47 13.83 -20.55 -6.78
CA GLY A 47 14.71 -19.78 -5.89
C GLY A 47 14.55 -20.10 -4.39
N LEU A 48 14.04 -21.27 -4.04
CA LEU A 48 13.79 -21.69 -2.67
C LEU A 48 14.99 -22.44 -2.08
N ARG A 49 15.51 -21.94 -0.95
CA ARG A 49 16.64 -22.50 -0.19
C ARG A 49 16.18 -23.18 1.11
N GLU A 50 15.03 -22.80 1.65
CA GLU A 50 14.43 -23.40 2.86
C GLU A 50 13.75 -24.75 2.57
N THR A 51 14.51 -25.65 1.94
CA THR A 51 13.97 -26.88 1.35
C THR A 51 13.43 -27.88 2.37
N TRP A 52 13.80 -27.72 3.65
CA TRP A 52 13.46 -28.65 4.73
C TRP A 52 11.97 -28.65 5.11
N PHE A 53 11.20 -27.66 4.68
CA PHE A 53 9.75 -27.63 4.90
C PHE A 53 8.96 -28.39 3.82
N PHE A 54 9.52 -28.54 2.62
CA PHE A 54 8.76 -28.93 1.43
C PHE A 54 8.99 -30.38 1.00
N GLY A 55 8.08 -30.89 0.17
CA GLY A 55 8.22 -32.17 -0.50
C GLY A 55 7.39 -32.24 -1.78
N LEU A 56 7.61 -33.30 -2.56
CA LEU A 56 6.79 -33.60 -3.74
C LEU A 56 5.77 -34.68 -3.38
N ARG A 57 4.48 -34.33 -3.45
CA ARG A 57 3.35 -35.23 -3.20
C ARG A 57 2.75 -35.72 -4.51
N TYR A 58 2.48 -37.01 -4.63
CA TYR A 58 1.79 -37.60 -5.78
C TYR A 58 0.68 -38.53 -5.33
N THR A 59 -0.32 -38.72 -6.20
CA THR A 59 -1.44 -39.63 -5.95
C THR A 59 -1.02 -41.07 -6.18
N VAL A 60 -1.36 -41.94 -5.23
CA VAL A 60 -1.12 -43.39 -5.32
C VAL A 60 -2.38 -44.12 -4.91
N LYS A 61 -3.06 -44.75 -5.87
CA LYS A 61 -4.38 -45.38 -5.66
C LYS A 61 -5.36 -44.34 -5.06
N ASP A 62 -6.01 -44.67 -3.95
CA ASP A 62 -6.97 -43.79 -3.24
C ASP A 62 -6.33 -42.95 -2.12
N THR A 63 -5.02 -42.69 -2.20
CA THR A 63 -4.30 -41.90 -1.20
C THR A 63 -3.16 -41.10 -1.85
N TYR A 64 -2.30 -40.51 -1.04
CA TYR A 64 -1.11 -39.80 -1.49
C TYR A 64 0.16 -40.40 -0.89
N ALA A 65 1.28 -40.16 -1.58
CA ALA A 65 2.61 -40.47 -1.10
C ALA A 65 3.55 -39.28 -1.33
N TRP A 66 4.58 -39.19 -0.49
CA TRP A 66 5.66 -38.23 -0.66
C TRP A 66 6.83 -38.90 -1.36
N LEU A 67 7.37 -38.24 -2.38
CA LEU A 67 8.52 -38.69 -3.15
C LEU A 67 9.74 -38.80 -2.23
N LYS A 68 10.38 -39.96 -2.23
CA LYS A 68 11.55 -40.24 -1.41
C LYS A 68 12.81 -39.74 -2.11
N PRO A 69 13.69 -39.00 -1.42
CA PRO A 69 14.86 -38.39 -2.03
C PRO A 69 15.86 -39.42 -2.54
N ASP A 70 16.03 -40.55 -1.84
CA ASP A 70 17.11 -41.50 -2.11
C ASP A 70 16.78 -42.56 -3.18
N LYS A 71 15.54 -42.60 -3.66
CA LYS A 71 15.05 -43.58 -4.65
C LYS A 71 14.83 -42.94 -6.02
N GLN A 72 14.98 -43.74 -7.08
CA GLN A 72 14.63 -43.29 -8.44
C GLN A 72 13.15 -42.91 -8.50
N VAL A 73 12.79 -41.90 -9.30
CA VAL A 73 11.41 -41.42 -9.38
C VAL A 73 10.47 -42.51 -9.90
N LEU A 74 10.89 -43.20 -10.97
CA LEU A 74 10.08 -44.24 -11.63
C LEU A 74 9.94 -45.52 -10.79
N ASP A 75 10.77 -45.72 -9.76
CA ASP A 75 10.72 -46.88 -8.86
C ASP A 75 9.70 -46.72 -7.72
N GLN A 76 9.02 -45.57 -7.63
CA GLN A 76 8.22 -45.19 -6.46
C GLN A 76 6.69 -45.34 -6.64
N GLU A 77 6.23 -46.30 -7.44
CA GLU A 77 4.78 -46.52 -7.68
C GLU A 77 4.05 -45.25 -8.15
N VAL A 78 4.75 -44.38 -8.88
CA VAL A 78 4.18 -43.15 -9.46
C VAL A 78 3.17 -43.51 -10.55
N PRO A 79 2.15 -42.66 -10.80
CA PRO A 79 1.24 -42.83 -11.92
C PRO A 79 1.99 -43.02 -13.23
N LYS A 80 1.46 -43.89 -14.09
CA LYS A 80 2.06 -44.16 -15.42
C LYS A 80 1.64 -43.12 -16.48
N ASP A 81 0.97 -42.05 -16.04
CA ASP A 81 0.55 -40.94 -16.89
C ASP A 81 1.77 -40.14 -17.35
N SER A 82 1.64 -39.49 -18.51
CA SER A 82 2.67 -38.60 -19.06
C SER A 82 2.02 -37.26 -19.43
N PRO A 83 2.41 -36.14 -18.79
CA PRO A 83 3.45 -36.02 -17.77
C PRO A 83 3.03 -36.61 -16.41
N ILE A 84 3.99 -37.15 -15.65
CA ILE A 84 3.77 -37.58 -14.26
C ILE A 84 3.55 -36.33 -13.41
N THR A 85 2.45 -36.25 -12.66
CA THR A 85 2.10 -35.04 -11.90
C THR A 85 2.52 -35.15 -10.43
N PHE A 86 3.23 -34.14 -9.92
CA PHE A 86 3.56 -33.95 -8.51
C PHE A 86 3.05 -32.58 -8.03
N ASN A 87 2.70 -32.50 -6.75
CA ASN A 87 2.39 -31.25 -6.07
C ASN A 87 3.55 -30.91 -5.14
N PHE A 88 4.16 -29.73 -5.31
CA PHE A 88 5.17 -29.20 -4.41
C PHE A 88 4.48 -28.48 -3.25
N LEU A 89 4.53 -29.09 -2.06
CA LEU A 89 3.76 -28.66 -0.90
C LEU A 89 4.62 -28.63 0.36
N ALA A 90 4.28 -27.74 1.29
CA ALA A 90 4.79 -27.78 2.65
C ALA A 90 4.33 -29.09 3.32
N LYS A 91 5.31 -29.86 3.76
CA LYS A 91 5.17 -31.15 4.44
C LYS A 91 5.36 -31.01 5.95
N PHE A 92 6.24 -30.10 6.37
CA PHE A 92 6.55 -29.81 7.76
C PHE A 92 6.32 -28.33 8.02
N PHE A 93 5.70 -28.01 9.14
CA PHE A 93 5.33 -26.64 9.50
C PHE A 93 6.33 -26.06 10.52
N PRO A 94 6.57 -24.74 10.52
CA PRO A 94 7.36 -24.07 11.54
C PRO A 94 6.67 -24.13 12.92
N GLU A 95 7.44 -24.09 14.01
CA GLU A 95 6.94 -23.81 15.37
C GLU A 95 6.58 -22.33 15.52
N LYS A 96 7.30 -21.44 14.85
CA LYS A 96 7.00 -20.01 14.78
C LYS A 96 7.26 -19.45 13.38
N VAL A 97 6.20 -19.00 12.72
CA VAL A 97 6.28 -18.54 11.31
C VAL A 97 7.24 -17.36 11.13
N GLU A 98 7.19 -16.38 12.03
CA GLU A 98 7.97 -15.13 11.94
C GLU A 98 9.48 -15.34 12.17
N ASP A 99 9.85 -16.36 12.95
CA ASP A 99 11.25 -16.65 13.30
C ASP A 99 11.92 -17.62 12.30
N GLU A 100 11.11 -18.47 11.65
CA GLU A 100 11.59 -19.59 10.83
C GLU A 100 11.42 -19.41 9.32
N LEU A 101 10.42 -18.65 8.85
CA LEU A 101 10.22 -18.39 7.42
C LEU A 101 11.06 -17.18 7.01
N VAL A 102 12.17 -17.43 6.32
CA VAL A 102 13.18 -16.40 6.03
C VAL A 102 12.99 -15.76 4.67
N GLN A 103 12.66 -16.56 3.64
CA GLN A 103 12.50 -16.07 2.27
C GLN A 103 11.05 -15.74 1.96
N GLU A 104 10.83 -14.66 1.21
CA GLU A 104 9.50 -14.25 0.73
C GLU A 104 8.81 -15.36 -0.08
N ILE A 105 9.53 -16.12 -0.91
CA ILE A 105 8.95 -17.26 -1.65
C ILE A 105 8.45 -18.37 -0.72
N THR A 106 9.20 -18.69 0.34
CA THR A 106 8.82 -19.72 1.31
C THR A 106 7.55 -19.29 2.05
N GLN A 107 7.53 -18.04 2.51
CA GLN A 107 6.39 -17.43 3.15
C GLN A 107 5.15 -17.45 2.24
N HIS A 108 5.31 -17.04 0.97
CA HIS A 108 4.23 -16.99 0.00
C HIS A 108 3.59 -18.37 -0.24
N LEU A 109 4.42 -19.41 -0.40
CA LEU A 109 3.94 -20.78 -0.60
C LEU A 109 3.21 -21.32 0.65
N PHE A 110 3.70 -21.01 1.85
CA PHE A 110 3.00 -21.36 3.09
C PHE A 110 1.66 -20.64 3.20
N PHE A 111 1.63 -19.33 2.94
CA PHE A 111 0.41 -18.51 2.96
C PHE A 111 -0.65 -19.10 2.04
N LEU A 112 -0.31 -19.38 0.77
CA LEU A 112 -1.26 -19.93 -0.17
C LEU A 112 -1.76 -21.32 0.23
N GLN A 113 -0.86 -22.19 0.71
CA GLN A 113 -1.24 -23.53 1.14
C GLN A 113 -2.19 -23.48 2.34
N VAL A 114 -1.84 -22.72 3.39
CA VAL A 114 -2.66 -22.59 4.60
C VAL A 114 -4.01 -21.94 4.27
N LYS A 115 -4.02 -20.89 3.44
CA LYS A 115 -5.26 -20.26 2.97
C LYS A 115 -6.16 -21.27 2.26
N LYS A 116 -5.60 -22.08 1.37
CA LYS A 116 -6.35 -23.15 0.69
C LYS A 116 -6.91 -24.16 1.69
N GLN A 117 -6.11 -24.60 2.68
CA GLN A 117 -6.56 -25.55 3.69
C GLN A 117 -7.68 -25.02 4.59
N ILE A 118 -7.69 -23.72 4.88
CA ILE A 118 -8.79 -23.07 5.62
C ILE A 118 -10.06 -23.01 4.76
N LEU A 119 -9.95 -22.60 3.48
CA LEU A 119 -11.08 -22.50 2.55
C LEU A 119 -11.69 -23.87 2.19
N ASP A 120 -10.84 -24.89 2.05
CA ASP A 120 -11.23 -26.28 1.80
C ASP A 120 -11.73 -26.98 3.08
N GLU A 121 -11.78 -26.29 4.23
CA GLU A 121 -12.22 -26.78 5.53
C GLU A 121 -11.38 -27.95 6.09
N GLU A 122 -10.14 -28.09 5.63
CA GLU A 122 -9.15 -28.99 6.25
C GLU A 122 -8.69 -28.47 7.62
N ILE A 123 -8.60 -27.14 7.76
CA ILE A 123 -8.30 -26.45 9.01
C ILE A 123 -9.57 -25.74 9.48
N PHE A 124 -10.06 -26.08 10.67
CA PHE A 124 -11.16 -25.35 11.26
C PHE A 124 -10.74 -23.92 11.61
N CYS A 125 -11.55 -22.96 11.17
CA CYS A 125 -11.38 -21.54 11.48
C CYS A 125 -12.72 -20.96 11.97
N SER A 126 -12.70 -20.16 13.03
CA SER A 126 -13.91 -19.49 13.50
C SER A 126 -14.37 -18.44 12.47
N PRO A 127 -15.65 -18.06 12.46
CA PRO A 127 -16.18 -17.04 11.55
C PRO A 127 -15.43 -15.71 11.63
N GLU A 128 -15.14 -15.24 12.85
CA GLU A 128 -14.46 -13.97 13.11
C GLU A 128 -13.02 -14.00 12.61
N ALA A 129 -12.30 -15.08 12.93
CA ALA A 129 -10.96 -15.32 12.43
C ALA A 129 -10.96 -15.45 10.90
N SER A 130 -11.98 -16.06 10.29
CA SER A 130 -12.09 -16.20 8.84
C SER A 130 -12.23 -14.85 8.15
N VAL A 131 -13.04 -13.93 8.69
CA VAL A 131 -13.18 -12.56 8.15
C VAL A 131 -11.87 -11.78 8.27
N LEU A 132 -11.21 -11.86 9.43
CA LEU A 132 -9.91 -11.20 9.61
C LEU A 132 -8.85 -11.76 8.64
N LEU A 133 -8.75 -13.08 8.52
CA LEU A 133 -7.84 -13.73 7.58
C LEU A 133 -8.17 -13.36 6.12
N ALA A 134 -9.46 -13.28 5.76
CA ALA A 134 -9.87 -12.81 4.44
C ALA A 134 -9.40 -11.38 4.16
N SER A 135 -9.47 -10.48 5.14
CA SER A 135 -9.00 -9.10 4.99
C SER A 135 -7.50 -9.00 4.70
N TYR A 136 -6.67 -9.81 5.38
CA TYR A 136 -5.23 -9.91 5.07
C TYR A 136 -4.97 -10.55 3.70
N ALA A 137 -5.76 -11.54 3.30
CA ALA A 137 -5.65 -12.15 1.98
C ALA A 137 -5.99 -11.15 0.85
N VAL A 138 -6.97 -10.28 1.06
CA VAL A 138 -7.33 -9.19 0.15
C VAL A 138 -6.21 -8.15 0.08
N GLN A 139 -5.65 -7.72 1.22
CA GLN A 139 -4.48 -6.81 1.27
C GLN A 139 -3.28 -7.41 0.51
N ALA A 140 -2.98 -8.70 0.70
CA ALA A 140 -1.91 -9.38 0.00
C ALA A 140 -2.13 -9.44 -1.53
N LYS A 141 -3.38 -9.55 -1.97
CA LYS A 141 -3.75 -9.64 -3.40
C LYS A 141 -3.82 -8.29 -4.10
N TYR A 142 -4.46 -7.29 -3.48
CA TYR A 142 -4.83 -6.02 -4.12
C TYR A 142 -3.99 -4.82 -3.67
N GLY A 143 -3.18 -4.93 -2.61
CA GLY A 143 -2.45 -3.80 -2.04
C GLY A 143 -3.33 -2.95 -1.14
N ASP A 144 -3.15 -1.63 -1.11
CA ASP A 144 -3.94 -0.74 -0.23
C ASP A 144 -5.36 -0.52 -0.74
N TYR A 145 -6.33 -0.52 0.19
CA TYR A 145 -7.71 -0.12 -0.13
C TYR A 145 -7.78 1.35 -0.60
N ASP A 146 -8.49 1.55 -1.71
CA ASP A 146 -8.83 2.85 -2.27
C ASP A 146 -10.32 2.85 -2.66
N PRO A 147 -11.18 3.64 -2.02
CA PRO A 147 -12.61 3.67 -2.29
C PRO A 147 -12.96 4.19 -3.70
N ASN A 148 -12.02 4.85 -4.39
CA ASN A 148 -12.21 5.29 -5.76
C ASN A 148 -12.11 4.14 -6.77
N PHE A 149 -11.27 3.14 -6.49
CA PHE A 149 -11.05 1.98 -7.37
C PHE A 149 -11.82 0.73 -6.91
N HIS A 150 -11.91 0.50 -5.60
CA HIS A 150 -12.55 -0.69 -5.02
C HIS A 150 -14.03 -0.41 -4.74
N LYS A 151 -14.84 -0.54 -5.79
CA LYS A 151 -16.31 -0.38 -5.72
C LYS A 151 -17.00 -1.67 -5.23
N PRO A 152 -18.19 -1.59 -4.62
CA PRO A 152 -18.93 -2.79 -4.18
C PRO A 152 -19.08 -3.83 -5.30
N GLY A 153 -18.86 -5.09 -4.96
CA GLY A 153 -18.80 -6.24 -5.86
C GLY A 153 -17.40 -6.57 -6.37
N PHE A 154 -16.36 -5.83 -5.99
CA PHE A 154 -14.99 -6.10 -6.46
C PHE A 154 -14.41 -7.42 -5.94
N LEU A 155 -14.96 -7.94 -4.84
CA LEU A 155 -14.58 -9.23 -4.25
C LEU A 155 -15.49 -10.39 -4.67
N ALA A 156 -16.48 -10.17 -5.54
CA ALA A 156 -17.50 -11.17 -5.88
C ALA A 156 -16.95 -12.46 -6.53
N GLN A 157 -15.75 -12.41 -7.14
CA GLN A 157 -15.10 -13.57 -7.75
C GLN A 157 -14.12 -14.29 -6.80
N ASP A 158 -13.87 -13.73 -5.62
CA ASP A 158 -12.88 -14.26 -4.69
C ASP A 158 -13.51 -15.24 -3.70
N GLU A 159 -12.92 -16.45 -3.63
CA GLU A 159 -13.22 -17.39 -2.54
C GLU A 159 -12.46 -16.97 -1.28
N LEU A 160 -13.15 -16.19 -0.43
CA LEU A 160 -12.56 -15.58 0.77
C LEU A 160 -12.93 -16.27 2.09
N LEU A 161 -14.07 -16.96 2.14
CA LEU A 161 -14.59 -17.56 3.37
C LEU A 161 -14.91 -19.05 3.16
N PRO A 162 -14.73 -19.90 4.21
CA PRO A 162 -15.18 -21.29 4.17
C PRO A 162 -16.69 -21.41 3.95
N LYS A 163 -17.12 -22.45 3.23
CA LYS A 163 -18.54 -22.66 2.90
C LYS A 163 -19.44 -22.74 4.13
N ARG A 164 -18.98 -23.40 5.20
CA ARG A 164 -19.68 -23.47 6.49
C ARG A 164 -19.94 -22.09 7.08
N VAL A 165 -18.98 -21.17 7.00
CA VAL A 165 -19.15 -19.80 7.51
C VAL A 165 -20.22 -19.08 6.70
N LEU A 166 -20.16 -19.16 5.37
CA LEU A 166 -21.18 -18.55 4.50
C LEU A 166 -22.60 -19.08 4.75
N MET A 167 -22.74 -20.37 5.07
CA MET A 167 -24.04 -21.01 5.27
C MET A 167 -24.62 -20.85 6.69
N GLN A 168 -23.81 -20.50 7.68
CA GLN A 168 -24.22 -20.47 9.10
C GLN A 168 -24.95 -19.17 9.51
N TYR A 169 -24.84 -18.11 8.72
CA TYR A 169 -25.32 -16.76 9.06
C TYR A 169 -26.29 -16.23 8.01
N GLN A 170 -27.27 -15.42 8.44
CA GLN A 170 -28.20 -14.72 7.53
C GLN A 170 -27.53 -13.51 6.87
N MET A 171 -26.48 -13.75 6.10
CA MET A 171 -25.70 -12.70 5.43
C MET A 171 -25.63 -12.96 3.93
N THR A 172 -25.83 -11.92 3.13
CA THR A 172 -25.60 -11.97 1.68
C THR A 172 -24.10 -11.89 1.37
N SER A 173 -23.72 -12.22 0.12
CA SER A 173 -22.33 -12.04 -0.34
C SER A 173 -21.86 -10.60 -0.15
N ASP A 174 -22.72 -9.62 -0.42
CA ASP A 174 -22.41 -8.19 -0.30
C ASP A 174 -22.18 -7.79 1.16
N MET A 175 -22.94 -8.35 2.12
CA MET A 175 -22.74 -8.08 3.54
C MET A 175 -21.41 -8.65 4.06
N TRP A 176 -21.00 -9.84 3.56
CA TRP A 176 -19.68 -10.39 3.87
C TRP A 176 -18.57 -9.55 3.26
N GLU A 177 -18.74 -9.11 2.01
CA GLU A 177 -17.81 -8.19 1.35
C GLU A 177 -17.65 -6.89 2.13
N GLU A 178 -18.74 -6.30 2.64
CA GLU A 178 -18.70 -5.09 3.47
C GLU A 178 -17.87 -5.30 4.75
N LYS A 179 -18.10 -6.40 5.47
CA LYS A 179 -17.34 -6.74 6.68
C LYS A 179 -15.86 -6.95 6.39
N ILE A 180 -15.53 -7.68 5.32
CA ILE A 180 -14.13 -7.90 4.91
C ILE A 180 -13.48 -6.57 4.49
N THR A 181 -14.21 -5.73 3.76
CA THR A 181 -13.72 -4.43 3.27
C THR A 181 -13.45 -3.45 4.42
N ALA A 182 -14.28 -3.47 5.47
CA ALA A 182 -14.05 -2.66 6.67
C ALA A 182 -12.69 -2.98 7.31
N TRP A 183 -12.37 -4.27 7.46
CA TRP A 183 -11.06 -4.70 7.96
C TRP A 183 -9.92 -4.44 6.97
N TYR A 184 -10.17 -4.61 5.67
CA TYR A 184 -9.20 -4.32 4.61
C TYR A 184 -8.76 -2.85 4.63
N ALA A 185 -9.67 -1.91 4.88
CA ALA A 185 -9.35 -0.49 4.98
C ALA A 185 -8.39 -0.15 6.13
N GLU A 186 -8.39 -0.93 7.21
CA GLU A 186 -7.48 -0.76 8.35
C GLU A 186 -6.04 -1.23 8.06
N HIS A 187 -5.85 -2.09 7.06
CA HIS A 187 -4.53 -2.64 6.69
C HIS A 187 -3.70 -1.73 5.80
N ARG A 188 -4.11 -0.47 5.64
CA ARG A 188 -3.44 0.49 4.77
C ARG A 188 -1.95 0.59 5.12
N SER A 189 -1.13 0.62 4.07
CA SER A 189 0.33 0.68 4.08
C SER A 189 1.05 -0.63 4.44
N ILE A 190 0.33 -1.70 4.80
CA ILE A 190 0.91 -3.03 4.99
C ILE A 190 1.29 -3.60 3.62
N THR A 191 2.54 -4.03 3.47
CA THR A 191 3.01 -4.65 2.22
C THR A 191 2.41 -6.04 2.01
N ARG A 192 2.50 -6.56 0.79
CA ARG A 192 2.04 -7.92 0.49
C ARG A 192 2.71 -8.97 1.37
N ASP A 193 4.04 -8.91 1.52
CA ASP A 193 4.79 -9.84 2.37
C ASP A 193 4.41 -9.66 3.85
N GLU A 194 4.21 -8.44 4.35
CA GLU A 194 3.74 -8.26 5.72
C GLU A 194 2.32 -8.81 5.94
N ALA A 195 1.41 -8.62 4.98
CA ALA A 195 0.04 -9.13 5.06
C ALA A 195 0.00 -10.67 5.04
N GLU A 196 0.80 -11.30 4.17
CA GLU A 196 0.95 -12.76 4.13
C GLU A 196 1.55 -13.31 5.43
N MET A 197 2.50 -12.61 6.06
CA MET A 197 3.08 -12.99 7.35
C MET A 197 2.06 -12.85 8.50
N GLU A 198 1.31 -11.74 8.57
CA GLU A 198 0.28 -11.56 9.60
C GLU A 198 -0.85 -12.59 9.46
N TYR A 199 -1.25 -12.95 8.23
CA TYR A 199 -2.15 -14.06 7.98
C TYR A 199 -1.64 -15.36 8.62
N LEU A 200 -0.37 -15.71 8.38
CA LEU A 200 0.25 -16.91 8.92
C LEU A 200 0.41 -16.86 10.44
N LYS A 201 0.67 -15.69 11.02
CA LYS A 201 0.78 -15.51 12.48
C LYS A 201 -0.53 -15.76 13.21
N ILE A 202 -1.65 -15.43 12.58
CA ILE A 202 -2.98 -15.76 13.11
C ILE A 202 -3.29 -17.24 12.86
N ALA A 203 -3.02 -17.74 11.65
CA ALA A 203 -3.35 -19.11 11.29
C ALA A 203 -2.56 -20.16 12.07
N GLN A 204 -1.32 -19.89 12.50
CA GLN A 204 -0.51 -20.83 13.28
C GLN A 204 -1.12 -21.17 14.64
N ASP A 205 -1.96 -20.28 15.18
CA ASP A 205 -2.60 -20.46 16.49
C ASP A 205 -3.90 -21.28 16.40
N LEU A 206 -4.37 -21.62 15.19
CA LEU A 206 -5.53 -22.50 14.99
C LEU A 206 -5.20 -23.94 15.41
N GLU A 207 -6.12 -24.63 16.09
CA GLU A 207 -5.84 -25.91 16.73
C GLU A 207 -5.51 -27.04 15.74
N MET A 208 -5.99 -26.92 14.50
CA MET A 208 -5.76 -27.90 13.43
C MET A 208 -4.58 -27.53 12.52
N TYR A 209 -3.92 -26.39 12.76
CA TYR A 209 -2.81 -25.90 11.94
C TYR A 209 -1.63 -26.87 11.98
N GLY A 210 -1.16 -27.29 10.81
CA GLY A 210 0.02 -28.15 10.67
C GLY A 210 -0.16 -29.58 11.22
N VAL A 211 -1.37 -29.98 11.63
CA VAL A 211 -1.64 -31.31 12.21
C VAL A 211 -2.00 -32.31 11.10
N SER A 212 -1.18 -33.37 10.97
CA SER A 212 -1.49 -34.50 10.10
C SER A 212 -2.28 -35.57 10.86
N TYR A 213 -3.55 -35.78 10.50
CA TYR A 213 -4.45 -36.71 11.18
C TYR A 213 -4.48 -38.12 10.55
N PHE A 214 -4.47 -39.15 11.40
CA PHE A 214 -4.52 -40.56 11.02
C PHE A 214 -5.50 -41.35 11.90
N SER A 215 -6.42 -42.08 11.29
CA SER A 215 -7.31 -43.00 12.01
C SER A 215 -6.53 -44.19 12.55
N ILE A 216 -6.64 -44.43 13.85
CA ILE A 216 -5.94 -45.50 14.58
C ILE A 216 -6.90 -46.22 15.54
N THR A 217 -6.52 -47.41 15.99
CA THR A 217 -7.23 -48.14 17.05
C THR A 217 -6.31 -48.43 18.22
N GLN A 218 -6.79 -48.26 19.46
CA GLN A 218 -5.91 -48.39 20.64
C GLN A 218 -5.68 -49.85 21.08
N ASN A 219 -6.70 -50.70 20.95
CA ASN A 219 -6.73 -52.05 21.51
C ASN A 219 -7.36 -53.05 20.54
N LYS A 220 -7.24 -54.35 20.84
CA LYS A 220 -7.96 -55.45 20.14
C LYS A 220 -9.50 -55.34 20.18
N ARG A 221 -10.06 -54.34 20.87
CA ARG A 221 -11.49 -54.04 20.95
C ARG A 221 -11.91 -52.87 20.02
N ASP A 222 -11.04 -52.50 19.08
CA ASP A 222 -11.29 -51.48 18.04
C ASP A 222 -11.82 -50.14 18.55
N THR A 223 -11.29 -49.63 19.68
CA THR A 223 -11.55 -48.24 20.09
C THR A 223 -10.91 -47.29 19.08
N GLU A 224 -11.74 -46.68 18.25
CA GLU A 224 -11.32 -45.71 17.24
C GLU A 224 -10.85 -44.42 17.89
N LEU A 225 -9.65 -44.00 17.49
CA LEU A 225 -9.01 -42.76 17.89
C LEU A 225 -8.39 -42.11 16.64
N LEU A 226 -7.97 -40.87 16.80
CA LEU A 226 -7.27 -40.14 15.75
C LEU A 226 -5.90 -39.70 16.29
N LEU A 227 -4.85 -40.03 15.56
CA LEU A 227 -3.48 -39.57 15.83
C LEU A 227 -3.24 -38.29 15.03
N GLY A 228 -2.87 -37.20 15.70
CA GLY A 228 -2.27 -36.02 15.08
C GLY A 228 -0.75 -36.05 15.21
N VAL A 229 -0.07 -35.69 14.13
CA VAL A 229 1.39 -35.50 14.09
C VAL A 229 1.66 -34.08 13.64
N ASP A 230 2.41 -33.30 14.43
CA ASP A 230 2.75 -31.91 14.12
C ASP A 230 4.19 -31.55 14.52
N ALA A 231 4.52 -30.26 14.47
CA ALA A 231 5.83 -29.72 14.83
C ALA A 231 6.15 -29.83 16.34
N GLN A 232 5.15 -29.98 17.21
CA GLN A 232 5.28 -30.01 18.67
C GLN A 232 5.36 -31.43 19.23
N GLY A 233 4.66 -32.38 18.61
CA GLY A 233 4.65 -33.76 19.06
C GLY A 233 3.63 -34.68 18.38
N LEU A 234 3.17 -35.65 19.17
CA LEU A 234 2.12 -36.59 18.81
C LEU A 234 0.92 -36.38 19.72
N HIS A 235 -0.26 -36.36 19.13
CA HIS A 235 -1.51 -36.01 19.81
C HIS A 235 -2.58 -37.06 19.55
N ILE A 236 -3.32 -37.45 20.58
CA ILE A 236 -4.39 -38.45 20.49
C ILE A 236 -5.71 -37.75 20.70
N TYR A 237 -6.61 -37.88 19.73
CA TYR A 237 -7.91 -37.24 19.72
C TYR A 237 -9.02 -38.28 19.70
N SER A 238 -10.20 -37.87 20.16
CA SER A 238 -11.44 -38.58 19.91
C SER A 238 -11.85 -38.37 18.43
N PRO A 239 -12.45 -39.36 17.75
CA PRO A 239 -12.89 -39.20 16.35
C PRO A 239 -13.83 -38.01 16.11
N ASN A 240 -14.61 -37.63 17.14
CA ASN A 240 -15.60 -36.55 17.08
C ASN A 240 -15.06 -35.18 17.53
N ASN A 241 -13.81 -35.09 17.99
CA ASN A 241 -13.19 -33.84 18.45
C ASN A 241 -11.73 -33.76 18.00
N LYS A 242 -11.49 -33.06 16.88
CA LYS A 242 -10.16 -32.83 16.33
C LYS A 242 -9.44 -31.60 16.89
N LEU A 243 -10.16 -30.75 17.65
CA LEU A 243 -9.64 -29.47 18.16
C LEU A 243 -8.85 -29.68 19.45
N SER A 244 -9.32 -30.56 20.33
CA SER A 244 -8.70 -30.75 21.64
C SER A 244 -8.14 -32.17 21.79
N PRO A 245 -6.83 -32.35 21.97
CA PRO A 245 -6.25 -33.67 22.16
C PRO A 245 -6.55 -34.21 23.57
N ASN A 246 -6.94 -35.48 23.64
CA ASN A 246 -7.12 -36.22 24.89
C ASN A 246 -5.78 -36.52 25.57
N LYS A 247 -4.72 -36.75 24.78
CA LYS A 247 -3.38 -37.06 25.28
C LYS A 247 -2.31 -36.55 24.31
N SER A 248 -1.27 -35.92 24.84
CA SER A 248 -0.18 -35.35 24.04
C SER A 248 1.18 -35.89 24.47
N PHE A 249 2.05 -36.15 23.50
CA PHE A 249 3.42 -36.61 23.66
C PHE A 249 4.36 -35.62 22.97
N PRO A 250 4.94 -34.65 23.70
CA PRO A 250 5.86 -33.69 23.10
C PRO A 250 7.13 -34.40 22.63
N TRP A 251 7.77 -33.90 21.58
CA TRP A 251 8.99 -34.51 21.01
C TRP A 251 10.10 -34.69 22.05
N SER A 252 10.31 -33.73 22.97
CA SER A 252 11.27 -33.83 24.08
C SER A 252 11.00 -34.98 25.06
N GLY A 253 9.76 -35.46 25.11
CA GLY A 253 9.31 -36.53 26.00
C GLY A 253 9.36 -37.93 25.38
N ILE A 254 9.78 -38.07 24.13
CA ILE A 254 9.77 -39.33 23.39
C ILE A 254 11.19 -39.89 23.29
N ARG A 255 11.38 -41.16 23.67
CA ARG A 255 12.66 -41.89 23.56
C ARG A 255 12.83 -42.53 22.20
N ASN A 256 11.78 -43.23 21.76
CA ASN A 256 11.83 -44.08 20.58
C ASN A 256 10.43 -44.29 20.02
N ILE A 257 10.34 -44.27 18.70
CA ILE A 257 9.14 -44.58 17.94
C ILE A 257 9.47 -45.75 17.01
N SER A 258 8.62 -46.77 17.01
CA SER A 258 8.81 -47.97 16.17
C SER A 258 7.47 -48.61 15.85
N TYR A 259 7.38 -49.32 14.74
CA TYR A 259 6.22 -50.14 14.42
C TYR A 259 6.63 -51.55 13.99
N SER A 260 5.76 -52.53 14.25
CA SER A 260 5.87 -53.91 13.81
C SER A 260 4.54 -54.32 13.19
N GLU A 261 4.56 -54.60 11.89
CA GLU A 261 3.35 -54.86 11.09
C GLU A 261 2.28 -53.76 11.24
N LYS A 262 1.21 -54.05 12.00
CA LYS A 262 0.11 -53.12 12.29
C LYS A 262 0.28 -52.39 13.61
N GLU A 263 1.07 -52.90 14.56
CA GLU A 263 1.29 -52.30 15.88
C GLU A 263 2.32 -51.17 15.79
N PHE A 264 1.98 -49.99 16.28
CA PHE A 264 2.85 -48.84 16.41
C PHE A 264 3.08 -48.55 17.90
N THR A 265 4.33 -48.28 18.28
CA THR A 265 4.77 -48.16 19.67
C THR A 265 5.51 -46.85 19.88
N ILE A 266 5.05 -46.07 20.87
CA ILE A 266 5.68 -44.84 21.35
C ILE A 266 6.24 -45.10 22.75
N LYS A 267 7.58 -45.07 22.87
CA LYS A 267 8.26 -45.24 24.16
C LYS A 267 8.62 -43.86 24.73
N PRO A 268 8.12 -43.50 25.93
CA PRO A 268 8.48 -42.23 26.57
C PRO A 268 9.95 -42.22 27.01
N LEU A 269 10.51 -41.01 27.14
CA LEU A 269 11.86 -40.79 27.68
C LEU A 269 11.98 -41.23 29.13
N ASP A 270 10.97 -40.89 29.93
CA ASP A 270 10.82 -41.36 31.30
C ASP A 270 10.44 -42.85 31.33
N LYS A 271 11.32 -43.69 31.87
CA LYS A 271 11.12 -45.14 31.97
C LYS A 271 9.96 -45.52 32.90
N LYS A 272 9.50 -44.61 33.78
CA LYS A 272 8.35 -44.84 34.67
C LYS A 272 7.01 -44.65 33.96
N LYS A 273 6.98 -43.91 32.84
CA LYS A 273 5.76 -43.70 32.05
C LYS A 273 5.46 -44.91 31.18
N GLU A 274 4.18 -45.27 31.09
CA GLU A 274 3.74 -46.40 30.27
C GLU A 274 4.00 -46.18 28.77
N VAL A 275 4.36 -47.27 28.10
CA VAL A 275 4.53 -47.31 26.64
C VAL A 275 3.15 -47.22 25.98
N PHE A 276 2.98 -46.26 25.08
CA PHE A 276 1.73 -46.13 24.34
C PHE A 276 1.79 -46.94 23.05
N LYS A 277 0.74 -47.73 22.81
CA LYS A 277 0.61 -48.57 21.62
C LYS A 277 -0.71 -48.31 20.92
N PHE A 278 -0.69 -48.35 19.59
CA PHE A 278 -1.88 -48.27 18.76
C PHE A 278 -1.70 -49.10 17.49
N TYR A 279 -2.77 -49.30 16.75
CA TYR A 279 -2.80 -50.06 15.52
C TYR A 279 -3.35 -49.20 14.38
N SER A 280 -2.86 -49.41 13.17
CA SER A 280 -3.45 -48.82 11.96
C SER A 280 -3.94 -49.91 11.01
N SER A 281 -4.93 -49.56 10.19
CA SER A 281 -5.56 -50.50 9.25
C SER A 281 -4.62 -50.93 8.11
N GLN A 282 -3.62 -50.11 7.77
CA GLN A 282 -2.75 -50.34 6.61
C GLN A 282 -1.27 -50.09 6.94
N LEU A 283 -0.39 -51.02 6.55
CA LEU A 283 1.07 -50.90 6.71
C LEU A 283 1.65 -49.63 6.06
N ARG A 284 1.04 -49.16 4.95
CA ARG A 284 1.46 -47.94 4.26
C ARG A 284 1.27 -46.69 5.15
N VAL A 285 0.23 -46.67 5.96
CA VAL A 285 -0.08 -45.57 6.89
C VAL A 285 0.96 -45.54 8.00
N ASN A 286 1.30 -46.68 8.60
CA ASN A 286 2.40 -46.76 9.59
C ASN A 286 3.73 -46.24 9.03
N LYS A 287 4.06 -46.57 7.78
CA LYS A 287 5.25 -46.04 7.10
C LYS A 287 5.19 -44.52 6.96
N LEU A 288 4.03 -43.97 6.57
CA LEU A 288 3.84 -42.52 6.44
C LEU A 288 3.95 -41.80 7.79
N ILE A 289 3.26 -42.30 8.82
CA ILE A 289 3.31 -41.77 10.19
C ILE A 289 4.76 -41.73 10.68
N LEU A 290 5.51 -42.84 10.55
CA LEU A 290 6.90 -42.88 10.98
C LEU A 290 7.76 -41.85 10.24
N GLN A 291 7.57 -41.69 8.93
CA GLN A 291 8.31 -40.70 8.14
C GLN A 291 8.01 -39.26 8.57
N LEU A 292 6.76 -38.95 8.92
CA LEU A 292 6.38 -37.64 9.47
C LEU A 292 6.95 -37.44 10.87
N CYS A 293 6.97 -38.48 11.72
CA CYS A 293 7.57 -38.41 13.04
C CYS A 293 9.07 -38.11 12.97
N ILE A 294 9.80 -38.82 12.11
CA ILE A 294 11.25 -38.61 11.92
C ILE A 294 11.51 -37.18 11.45
N GLY A 295 10.83 -36.71 10.41
CA GLY A 295 11.07 -35.36 9.88
C GLY A 295 10.70 -34.23 10.84
N ASN A 296 9.56 -34.33 11.54
CA ASN A 296 9.19 -33.34 12.56
C ASN A 296 10.16 -33.35 13.75
N HIS A 297 10.57 -34.53 14.22
CA HIS A 297 11.55 -34.65 15.30
C HIS A 297 12.94 -34.10 14.89
N ASP A 298 13.38 -34.34 13.65
CA ASP A 298 14.65 -33.80 13.15
C ASP A 298 14.63 -32.26 13.11
N LEU A 299 13.53 -31.66 12.65
CA LEU A 299 13.34 -30.20 12.68
C LEU A 299 13.25 -29.66 14.12
N PHE A 300 12.50 -30.33 14.98
CA PHE A 300 12.41 -30.01 16.41
C PHE A 300 13.80 -29.97 17.07
N MET A 301 14.67 -30.94 16.75
CA MET A 301 16.04 -30.98 17.24
C MET A 301 16.94 -29.91 16.59
N ARG A 302 16.70 -29.57 15.32
CA ARG A 302 17.41 -28.49 14.63
C ARG A 302 17.13 -27.13 15.25
N ARG A 303 15.87 -26.82 15.58
CA ARG A 303 15.45 -25.55 16.23
C ARG A 303 16.08 -25.30 17.60
N ARG A 304 16.52 -26.36 18.27
CA ARG A 304 17.17 -26.32 19.61
C ARG A 304 18.69 -26.20 19.54
N LYS A 305 19.25 -26.14 18.33
CA LYS A 305 20.66 -25.90 18.09
C LYS A 305 20.83 -24.48 17.54
N VAL A 306 22.05 -23.98 17.61
CA VAL A 306 22.41 -22.73 16.95
C VAL A 306 22.19 -22.90 15.44
N ASP A 307 21.65 -21.87 14.80
CA ASP A 307 21.46 -21.83 13.36
C ASP A 307 22.77 -22.15 12.63
N SER A 308 22.69 -22.93 11.54
CA SER A 308 23.86 -23.18 10.70
C SER A 308 24.31 -21.87 10.04
N ILE A 309 25.59 -21.80 9.64
CA ILE A 309 26.16 -20.64 8.93
C ILE A 309 25.31 -20.26 7.72
N GLU A 310 24.80 -21.26 6.99
CA GLU A 310 23.92 -21.03 5.84
C GLU A 310 22.61 -20.33 6.23
N VAL A 311 21.94 -20.77 7.32
CA VAL A 311 20.69 -20.15 7.80
C VAL A 311 20.97 -18.74 8.31
N GLN A 312 22.08 -18.52 9.02
CA GLN A 312 22.47 -17.20 9.49
C GLN A 312 22.70 -16.23 8.32
N GLN A 313 23.40 -16.68 7.27
CA GLN A 313 23.59 -15.90 6.04
C GLN A 313 22.26 -15.59 5.34
N MET A 314 21.35 -16.57 5.26
CA MET A 314 20.01 -16.36 4.70
C MET A 314 19.24 -15.28 5.48
N LYS A 315 19.23 -15.37 6.82
CA LYS A 315 18.55 -14.39 7.69
C LYS A 315 19.18 -13.00 7.56
N ALA A 316 20.51 -12.91 7.52
CA ALA A 316 21.22 -11.64 7.33
C ALA A 316 20.87 -11.01 5.98
N GLN A 317 20.89 -11.78 4.90
CA GLN A 317 20.54 -11.34 3.56
C GLN A 317 19.07 -10.86 3.49
N ALA A 318 18.13 -11.63 4.05
CA ALA A 318 16.73 -11.26 4.08
C ALA A 318 16.49 -9.96 4.87
N LYS A 319 17.18 -9.79 6.01
CA LYS A 319 17.10 -8.56 6.81
C LYS A 319 17.64 -7.35 6.06
N GLU A 320 18.77 -7.49 5.38
CA GLU A 320 19.37 -6.43 4.56
C GLU A 320 18.46 -6.04 3.39
N GLU A 321 17.89 -7.03 2.69
CA GLU A 321 16.95 -6.81 1.59
C GLU A 321 15.67 -6.09 2.06
N LYS A 322 15.08 -6.52 3.20
CA LYS A 322 13.92 -5.86 3.79
C LYS A 322 14.23 -4.42 4.20
N ALA A 323 15.40 -4.17 4.79
CA ALA A 323 15.85 -2.82 5.14
C ALA A 323 16.02 -1.94 3.89
N ARG A 324 16.62 -2.47 2.82
CA ARG A 324 16.78 -1.78 1.55
C ARG A 324 15.44 -1.41 0.92
N LYS A 325 14.50 -2.37 0.82
CA LYS A 325 13.13 -2.13 0.30
C LYS A 325 12.40 -1.06 1.11
N LYS A 326 12.58 -1.04 2.44
CA LYS A 326 11.99 -0.02 3.32
C LYS A 326 12.53 1.39 3.02
N VAL A 327 13.85 1.53 2.85
CA VAL A 327 14.47 2.82 2.49
C VAL A 327 13.99 3.30 1.12
N GLU A 328 13.99 2.41 0.11
CA GLU A 328 13.51 2.73 -1.24
C GLU A 328 12.06 3.21 -1.23
N ARG A 329 11.19 2.54 -0.46
CA ARG A 329 9.79 2.96 -0.29
C ARG A 329 9.66 4.32 0.38
N GLN A 330 10.49 4.63 1.38
CA GLN A 330 10.49 5.95 2.03
C GLN A 330 10.93 7.05 1.08
N ILE A 331 11.92 6.79 0.22
CA ILE A 331 12.35 7.73 -0.82
C ILE A 331 11.21 7.99 -1.80
N LEU A 332 10.58 6.93 -2.33
CA LEU A 332 9.48 7.05 -3.27
C LEU A 332 8.27 7.79 -2.66
N ALA A 333 7.96 7.53 -1.39
CA ALA A 333 6.88 8.23 -0.69
C ALA A 333 7.15 9.73 -0.54
N ARG A 334 8.40 10.12 -0.21
CA ARG A 334 8.80 11.52 -0.15
C ARG A 334 8.76 12.19 -1.52
N GLU A 335 9.21 11.50 -2.56
CA GLU A 335 9.14 12.01 -3.93
C GLU A 335 7.69 12.26 -4.37
N LYS A 336 6.79 11.30 -4.11
CA LYS A 336 5.35 11.44 -4.38
C LYS A 336 4.75 12.63 -3.64
N GLN A 337 5.07 12.80 -2.34
CA GLN A 337 4.59 13.92 -1.56
C GLN A 337 5.07 15.27 -2.12
N MET A 338 6.36 15.39 -2.45
CA MET A 338 6.91 16.61 -3.05
C MET A 338 6.24 16.93 -4.40
N ARG A 339 5.91 15.91 -5.19
CA ARG A 339 5.19 16.08 -6.46
C ARG A 339 3.76 16.59 -6.25
N GLU A 340 3.03 16.01 -5.30
CA GLU A 340 1.67 16.46 -4.95
C GLU A 340 1.66 17.89 -4.38
N GLU A 341 2.67 18.28 -3.62
CA GLU A 341 2.84 19.65 -3.14
C GLU A 341 3.17 20.63 -4.28
N ALA A 342 4.05 20.25 -5.20
CA ALA A 342 4.38 21.05 -6.37
C ALA A 342 3.17 21.22 -7.31
N GLU A 343 2.35 20.18 -7.49
CA GLU A 343 1.13 20.25 -8.30
C GLU A 343 0.09 21.18 -7.65
N ARG A 344 -0.13 21.07 -6.34
CA ARG A 344 -1.01 22.00 -5.61
C ARG A 344 -0.53 23.45 -5.69
N ALA A 345 0.78 23.68 -5.54
CA ALA A 345 1.36 25.02 -5.65
C ALA A 345 1.22 25.57 -7.08
N LYS A 346 1.40 24.73 -8.09
CA LYS A 346 1.17 25.09 -9.50
C LYS A 346 -0.28 25.48 -9.74
N GLU A 347 -1.24 24.68 -9.30
CA GLU A 347 -2.66 25.01 -9.44
C GLU A 347 -3.03 26.32 -8.73
N GLU A 348 -2.44 26.58 -7.55
CA GLU A 348 -2.65 27.84 -6.84
C GLU A 348 -2.10 29.04 -7.64
N MET A 349 -0.90 28.90 -8.22
CA MET A 349 -0.33 29.94 -9.09
C MET A 349 -1.15 30.13 -10.36
N GLU A 350 -1.65 29.07 -10.99
CA GLU A 350 -2.52 29.15 -12.17
C GLU A 350 -3.84 29.86 -11.85
N ARG A 351 -4.46 29.55 -10.70
CA ARG A 351 -5.65 30.27 -10.22
C ARG A 351 -5.37 31.76 -10.00
N ARG A 352 -4.24 32.10 -9.37
CA ARG A 352 -3.83 33.51 -9.19
C ARG A 352 -3.57 34.21 -10.51
N LEU A 353 -2.90 33.55 -11.45
CA LEU A 353 -2.63 34.10 -12.77
C LEU A 353 -3.93 34.40 -13.53
N PHE A 354 -4.90 33.49 -13.47
CA PHE A 354 -6.22 33.69 -14.08
C PHE A 354 -6.93 34.92 -13.50
N LEU A 355 -6.93 35.09 -12.17
CA LEU A 355 -7.54 36.25 -11.52
C LEU A 355 -6.84 37.56 -11.92
N LEU A 356 -5.50 37.59 -11.90
CA LEU A 356 -4.74 38.78 -12.31
C LEU A 356 -4.97 39.12 -13.79
N GLN A 357 -5.09 38.11 -14.65
CA GLN A 357 -5.38 38.31 -16.06
C GLN A 357 -6.78 38.86 -16.29
N ASP A 358 -7.78 38.38 -15.53
CA ASP A 358 -9.14 38.92 -15.55
C ASP A 358 -9.19 40.37 -15.05
N GLU A 359 -8.54 40.66 -13.93
CA GLU A 359 -8.42 42.03 -13.40
C GLU A 359 -7.75 42.98 -14.38
N ALA A 360 -6.68 42.52 -15.05
CA ALA A 360 -5.98 43.30 -16.07
C ALA A 360 -6.88 43.55 -17.28
N ARG A 361 -7.63 42.54 -17.74
CA ARG A 361 -8.60 42.69 -18.84
C ARG A 361 -9.66 43.73 -18.47
N MET A 362 -10.27 43.61 -17.29
CA MET A 362 -11.29 44.54 -16.82
C MET A 362 -10.76 45.97 -16.69
N ALA A 363 -9.53 46.13 -16.19
CA ALA A 363 -8.88 47.44 -16.09
C ALA A 363 -8.57 48.03 -17.47
N ASN A 364 -8.13 47.20 -18.43
CA ASN A 364 -7.86 47.62 -19.81
C ASN A 364 -9.13 48.01 -20.58
N GLU A 365 -10.22 47.26 -20.39
CA GLU A 365 -11.53 47.64 -20.96
C GLU A 365 -12.07 48.93 -20.35
N ALA A 366 -11.95 49.11 -19.03
CA ALA A 366 -12.34 50.35 -18.37
C ALA A 366 -11.51 51.53 -18.85
N LEU A 367 -10.22 51.31 -19.08
CA LEU A 367 -9.33 52.32 -19.66
C LEU A 367 -9.80 52.73 -21.06
N LEU A 368 -9.98 51.77 -21.97
CA LEU A 368 -10.39 52.04 -23.34
C LEU A 368 -11.72 52.82 -23.39
N ARG A 369 -12.73 52.38 -22.63
CA ARG A 369 -14.03 53.06 -22.53
C ARG A 369 -13.90 54.50 -22.01
N SER A 370 -12.99 54.71 -21.05
CA SER A 370 -12.76 56.03 -20.46
C SER A 370 -12.04 56.98 -21.42
N GLU A 371 -11.07 56.47 -22.20
CA GLU A 371 -10.38 57.23 -23.26
C GLU A 371 -11.37 57.64 -24.36
N GLU A 372 -12.17 56.70 -24.87
CA GLU A 372 -13.21 57.00 -25.87
C GLU A 372 -14.23 58.03 -25.37
N THR A 373 -14.65 57.92 -24.10
CA THR A 373 -15.57 58.88 -23.48
C THR A 373 -14.94 60.26 -23.33
N ALA A 374 -13.66 60.33 -22.92
CA ALA A 374 -12.93 61.58 -22.79
C ALA A 374 -12.76 62.28 -24.15
N ASP A 375 -12.44 61.53 -25.22
CA ASP A 375 -12.30 62.09 -26.56
C ASP A 375 -13.63 62.69 -27.07
N LEU A 376 -14.73 61.94 -26.92
CA LEU A 376 -16.07 62.42 -27.30
C LEU A 376 -16.52 63.65 -26.49
N LEU A 377 -16.26 63.67 -25.18
CA LEU A 377 -16.58 64.82 -24.34
C LEU A 377 -15.72 66.04 -24.66
N ALA A 378 -14.44 65.85 -25.00
CA ALA A 378 -13.56 66.91 -25.44
C ALA A 378 -14.05 67.54 -26.76
N GLU A 379 -14.42 66.72 -27.74
CA GLU A 379 -14.97 67.20 -29.01
C GLU A 379 -16.28 67.97 -28.80
N LYS A 380 -17.22 67.42 -28.03
CA LYS A 380 -18.50 68.08 -27.72
C LYS A 380 -18.29 69.40 -26.97
N ALA A 381 -17.40 69.45 -25.99
CA ALA A 381 -17.09 70.66 -25.24
C ALA A 381 -16.50 71.73 -26.16
N GLN A 382 -15.63 71.35 -27.09
CA GLN A 382 -15.05 72.26 -28.08
C GLN A 382 -16.13 72.81 -29.03
N ILE A 383 -16.99 71.95 -29.57
CA ILE A 383 -18.09 72.38 -30.44
C ILE A 383 -19.02 73.35 -29.70
N ALA A 384 -19.44 73.04 -28.48
CA ALA A 384 -20.31 73.91 -27.69
C ALA A 384 -19.66 75.27 -27.38
N GLU A 385 -18.35 75.30 -27.11
CA GLU A 385 -17.59 76.54 -26.90
C GLU A 385 -17.46 77.36 -28.20
N GLU A 386 -17.18 76.73 -29.33
CA GLU A 386 -17.12 77.39 -30.64
C GLU A 386 -18.49 77.94 -31.06
N GLU A 387 -19.57 77.19 -30.83
CA GLU A 387 -20.95 77.65 -31.05
C GLU A 387 -21.31 78.82 -30.14
N ALA A 388 -20.93 78.78 -28.86
CA ALA A 388 -21.12 79.90 -27.93
C ALA A 388 -20.37 81.15 -28.42
N LYS A 389 -19.10 81.01 -28.83
CA LYS A 389 -18.30 82.13 -29.40
C LYS A 389 -18.93 82.70 -30.66
N LEU A 390 -19.42 81.85 -31.56
CA LEU A 390 -20.08 82.29 -32.79
C LEU A 390 -21.40 83.03 -32.49
N LEU A 391 -22.20 82.53 -31.55
CA LEU A 391 -23.43 83.18 -31.11
C LEU A 391 -23.16 84.52 -30.42
N ALA A 392 -22.12 84.60 -29.58
CA ALA A 392 -21.67 85.84 -28.97
C ALA A 392 -21.19 86.86 -30.01
N HIS A 393 -20.45 86.41 -31.04
CA HIS A 393 -20.04 87.27 -32.15
C HIS A 393 -21.25 87.81 -32.93
N LYS A 394 -22.21 86.94 -33.28
CA LYS A 394 -23.46 87.35 -33.95
C LYS A 394 -24.29 88.30 -33.09
N ALA A 395 -24.32 88.10 -31.77
CA ALA A 395 -24.98 89.00 -30.85
C ALA A 395 -24.31 90.39 -30.84
N ALA A 396 -22.97 90.43 -30.83
CA ALA A 396 -22.20 91.68 -30.91
C ALA A 396 -22.42 92.41 -32.24
N GLU A 397 -22.48 91.69 -33.37
CA GLU A 397 -22.82 92.26 -34.68
C GLU A 397 -24.25 92.82 -34.71
N ALA A 398 -25.24 92.08 -34.19
CA ALA A 398 -26.63 92.53 -34.11
C ALA A 398 -26.78 93.80 -33.24
N GLU A 399 -26.02 93.88 -32.15
CA GLU A 399 -25.97 95.04 -31.27
C GLU A 399 -25.31 96.25 -31.95
N HIS A 400 -24.24 96.02 -32.70
CA HIS A 400 -23.60 97.07 -33.51
C HIS A 400 -24.54 97.60 -34.61
N ASP A 401 -25.28 96.72 -35.28
CA ASP A 401 -26.29 97.13 -36.26
C ASP A 401 -27.49 97.87 -35.61
N ARG A 402 -27.91 97.46 -34.40
CA ARG A 402 -28.89 98.21 -33.60
C ARG A 402 -28.41 99.64 -33.32
N GLN A 403 -27.16 99.80 -32.89
CA GLN A 403 -26.54 101.11 -32.64
C GLN A 403 -26.46 101.95 -33.92
N ARG A 404 -26.15 101.36 -35.07
CA ARG A 404 -26.16 102.06 -36.37
C ARG A 404 -27.57 102.54 -36.75
N LEU A 405 -28.60 101.71 -36.54
CA LEU A 405 -30.00 102.09 -36.79
C LEU A 405 -30.47 103.22 -35.86
N GLU A 406 -30.01 103.23 -34.60
CA GLU A 406 -30.27 104.29 -33.62
C GLU A 406 -29.74 105.66 -34.08
N VAL A 407 -28.51 105.70 -34.59
CA VAL A 407 -27.87 106.93 -35.08
C VAL A 407 -28.51 107.43 -36.39
N THR A 408 -29.07 106.55 -37.22
CA THR A 408 -29.62 106.88 -38.55
C THR A 408 -31.11 107.30 -38.51
N ALA A 409 -31.74 107.36 -37.32
CA ALA A 409 -33.15 107.72 -37.19
C ALA A 409 -33.41 109.20 -37.61
N LEU A 410 -34.01 109.39 -38.80
CA LEU A 410 -34.31 110.70 -39.39
C LEU A 410 -35.68 111.30 -38.98
N LYS A 411 -35.83 112.60 -39.26
CA LYS A 411 -36.74 113.58 -38.62
C LYS A 411 -38.23 113.51 -39.00
N THR A 412 -38.71 112.50 -39.74
CA THR A 412 -40.14 112.39 -40.10
C THR A 412 -40.88 111.39 -39.20
N LYS A 413 -42.17 111.66 -38.90
CA LYS A 413 -42.96 110.91 -37.90
C LYS A 413 -43.26 109.45 -38.32
N GLU A 414 -43.38 109.19 -39.62
CA GLU A 414 -43.72 107.86 -40.18
C GLU A 414 -42.48 106.94 -40.23
N GLU A 415 -41.32 107.45 -40.68
CA GLU A 415 -40.05 106.70 -40.76
C GLU A 415 -39.49 106.38 -39.37
N LYS A 416 -39.68 107.29 -38.40
CA LYS A 416 -39.31 107.07 -37.00
C LYS A 416 -40.00 105.83 -36.41
N ARG A 417 -41.28 105.60 -36.71
CA ARG A 417 -42.05 104.47 -36.17
C ARG A 417 -41.58 103.13 -36.75
N LEU A 418 -41.23 103.10 -38.03
CA LEU A 418 -40.71 101.90 -38.71
C LEU A 418 -39.28 101.57 -38.24
N MET A 419 -38.42 102.58 -38.06
CA MET A 419 -37.07 102.37 -37.52
C MET A 419 -37.07 101.95 -36.04
N GLU A 420 -37.97 102.50 -35.22
CA GLU A 420 -38.17 102.06 -33.83
C GLU A 420 -38.61 100.60 -33.74
N GLN A 421 -39.48 100.15 -34.66
CA GLN A 421 -39.86 98.75 -34.76
C GLN A 421 -38.66 97.86 -35.13
N LYS A 422 -37.87 98.23 -36.15
CA LYS A 422 -36.67 97.48 -36.56
C LYS A 422 -35.60 97.45 -35.47
N MET A 423 -35.45 98.52 -34.70
CA MET A 423 -34.56 98.55 -33.53
C MET A 423 -35.02 97.58 -32.44
N ARG A 424 -36.33 97.53 -32.12
CA ARG A 424 -36.86 96.55 -31.15
C ARG A 424 -36.72 95.11 -31.64
N GLU A 425 -36.87 94.87 -32.94
CA GLU A 425 -36.65 93.55 -33.53
C GLU A 425 -35.17 93.13 -33.45
N ALA A 426 -34.23 94.05 -33.73
CA ALA A 426 -32.79 93.82 -33.60
C ALA A 426 -32.36 93.62 -32.13
N GLU A 427 -32.92 94.41 -31.20
CA GLU A 427 -32.71 94.27 -29.75
C GLU A 427 -33.24 92.91 -29.25
N SER A 428 -34.46 92.53 -29.65
CA SER A 428 -35.02 91.22 -29.31
C SER A 428 -34.19 90.06 -29.87
N LEU A 429 -33.61 90.22 -31.07
CA LEU A 429 -32.72 89.24 -31.67
C LEU A 429 -31.38 89.14 -30.92
N ALA A 430 -30.77 90.28 -30.57
CA ALA A 430 -29.52 90.31 -29.82
C ALA A 430 -29.66 89.64 -28.44
N VAL A 431 -30.73 89.95 -27.69
CA VAL A 431 -31.02 89.31 -26.39
C VAL A 431 -31.16 87.79 -26.54
N LYS A 432 -31.89 87.31 -27.55
CA LYS A 432 -32.03 85.87 -27.81
C LYS A 432 -30.71 85.19 -28.15
N LEU A 433 -29.83 85.85 -28.91
CA LEU A 433 -28.50 85.32 -29.26
C LEU A 433 -27.58 85.27 -28.04
N VAL A 434 -27.63 86.28 -27.16
CA VAL A 434 -26.90 86.27 -25.87
C VAL A 434 -27.40 85.14 -24.98
N GLU A 435 -28.72 84.98 -24.80
CA GLU A 435 -29.28 83.89 -24.00
C GLU A 435 -28.90 82.50 -24.55
N GLN A 436 -28.92 82.33 -25.88
CA GLN A 436 -28.48 81.07 -26.50
C GLN A 436 -26.98 80.84 -26.33
N SER A 437 -26.15 81.89 -26.47
CA SER A 437 -24.71 81.84 -26.22
C SER A 437 -24.41 81.41 -24.77
N GLU A 438 -25.10 82.00 -23.79
CA GLU A 438 -24.93 81.65 -22.37
C GLU A 438 -25.35 80.20 -22.08
N ARG A 439 -26.41 79.70 -22.73
CA ARG A 439 -26.81 78.29 -22.60
C ARG A 439 -25.74 77.35 -23.15
N ARG A 440 -25.17 77.66 -24.33
CA ARG A 440 -24.08 76.86 -24.92
C ARG A 440 -22.80 76.93 -24.10
N LEU A 441 -22.50 78.06 -23.49
CA LEU A 441 -21.37 78.20 -22.59
C LEU A 441 -21.54 77.35 -21.33
N LYS A 442 -22.74 77.35 -20.72
CA LYS A 442 -23.05 76.47 -19.56
C LYS A 442 -22.98 74.98 -19.93
N GLU A 443 -23.45 74.62 -21.13
CA GLU A 443 -23.32 73.26 -21.66
C GLU A 443 -21.84 72.88 -21.85
N ALA A 444 -21.01 73.77 -22.40
CA ALA A 444 -19.57 73.56 -22.54
C ALA A 444 -18.88 73.39 -21.18
N ASP A 445 -19.25 74.17 -20.17
CA ASP A 445 -18.71 74.05 -18.82
C ASP A 445 -19.10 72.72 -18.14
N HIS A 446 -20.35 72.27 -18.33
CA HIS A 446 -20.79 70.95 -17.85
C HIS A 446 -20.02 69.82 -18.55
N LEU A 447 -19.88 69.89 -19.88
CA LEU A 447 -19.10 68.90 -20.64
C LEU A 447 -17.62 68.88 -20.24
N LYS A 448 -17.04 70.02 -19.86
CA LYS A 448 -15.68 70.10 -19.30
C LYS A 448 -15.58 69.45 -17.92
N GLN A 449 -16.61 69.55 -17.09
CA GLN A 449 -16.65 68.83 -15.81
C GLN A 449 -16.70 67.32 -16.03
N ASP A 450 -17.61 66.85 -16.89
CA ASP A 450 -17.73 65.43 -17.25
C ASP A 450 -16.41 64.89 -17.86
N LEU A 451 -15.74 65.70 -18.68
CA LEU A 451 -14.43 65.37 -19.26
C LEU A 451 -13.36 65.16 -18.16
N ASN A 452 -13.37 65.98 -17.11
CA ASN A 452 -12.42 65.83 -16.02
C ASN A 452 -12.68 64.54 -15.23
N GLU A 453 -13.95 64.18 -15.00
CA GLU A 453 -14.33 62.92 -14.36
C GLU A 453 -13.90 61.70 -15.19
N ALA A 454 -14.07 61.76 -16.51
CA ALA A 454 -13.58 60.74 -17.44
C ALA A 454 -12.05 60.61 -17.41
N LYS A 455 -11.31 61.72 -17.38
CA LYS A 455 -9.83 61.69 -17.26
C LYS A 455 -9.35 61.13 -15.92
N ASP A 456 -10.07 61.39 -14.83
CA ASP A 456 -9.75 60.81 -13.54
C ASP A 456 -10.07 59.30 -13.49
N ALA A 457 -11.12 58.85 -14.17
CA ALA A 457 -11.42 57.43 -14.36
C ALA A 457 -10.34 56.71 -15.19
N GLU A 458 -9.87 57.33 -16.26
CA GLU A 458 -8.74 56.87 -17.08
C GLU A 458 -7.48 56.70 -16.21
N ARG A 459 -7.14 57.71 -15.40
CA ARG A 459 -5.97 57.65 -14.51
C ARG A 459 -6.07 56.51 -13.49
N ARG A 460 -7.25 56.28 -12.92
CA ARG A 460 -7.51 55.15 -12.00
C ARG A 460 -7.33 53.80 -12.71
N ALA A 461 -7.82 53.66 -13.94
CA ALA A 461 -7.67 52.44 -14.72
C ALA A 461 -6.19 52.17 -15.07
N LYS A 462 -5.44 53.20 -15.49
CA LYS A 462 -3.98 53.12 -15.72
C LYS A 462 -3.22 52.73 -14.45
N GLN A 463 -3.58 53.29 -13.30
CA GLN A 463 -2.95 52.96 -12.03
C GLN A 463 -3.22 51.51 -11.60
N LYS A 464 -4.44 51.00 -11.81
CA LYS A 464 -4.77 49.60 -11.53
C LYS A 464 -3.94 48.64 -12.39
N LEU A 465 -3.74 48.94 -13.68
CA LEU A 465 -2.86 48.15 -14.56
C LEU A 465 -1.40 48.17 -14.10
N LEU A 466 -0.91 49.31 -13.63
CA LEU A 466 0.44 49.43 -13.06
C LEU A 466 0.60 48.62 -11.77
N GLU A 467 -0.43 48.56 -10.92
CA GLU A 467 -0.40 47.75 -9.70
C GLU A 467 -0.37 46.25 -10.00
N ILE A 468 -1.12 45.79 -11.02
CA ILE A 468 -1.13 44.39 -11.47
C ILE A 468 0.23 43.98 -12.09
N THR A 469 0.90 44.91 -12.77
CA THR A 469 2.19 44.65 -13.45
C THR A 469 3.42 44.86 -12.56
N LYS A 470 3.25 45.40 -11.35
CA LYS A 470 4.36 45.53 -10.40
C LYS A 470 4.87 44.13 -10.03
N PRO A 471 6.16 43.83 -10.26
CA PRO A 471 6.73 42.56 -9.84
C PRO A 471 6.73 42.51 -8.31
N THR A 472 5.82 41.73 -7.74
CA THR A 472 5.86 41.39 -6.31
C THR A 472 6.74 40.15 -6.17
N TYR A 473 8.05 40.34 -6.29
CA TYR A 473 9.02 39.33 -5.83
C TYR A 473 9.43 39.70 -4.40
N PRO A 474 9.29 38.80 -3.41
CA PRO A 474 10.31 38.73 -2.38
C PRO A 474 11.62 38.37 -3.08
N LEU A 475 12.66 39.18 -2.89
CA LEU A 475 14.03 38.78 -3.20
C LEU A 475 14.29 37.43 -2.53
N ILE A 476 14.31 36.35 -3.32
CA ILE A 476 14.90 35.09 -2.90
C ILE A 476 16.39 35.39 -2.78
N ALA A 477 16.84 35.53 -1.53
CA ALA A 477 18.25 35.62 -1.20
C ALA A 477 18.99 34.45 -1.85
N ALA A 478 20.12 34.78 -2.45
CA ALA A 478 21.07 33.90 -3.11
C ALA A 478 21.19 32.50 -2.47
N TYR A 479 20.84 31.47 -3.24
CA TYR A 479 21.62 30.24 -3.20
C TYR A 479 22.82 30.42 -4.10
N SER A 480 23.95 30.77 -3.47
CA SER A 480 25.28 30.77 -4.07
C SER A 480 25.57 29.40 -4.69
N SER A 481 25.62 29.34 -6.02
CA SER A 481 26.31 28.24 -6.71
C SER A 481 27.79 28.63 -6.85
N PRO A 482 28.76 27.71 -6.62
CA PRO A 482 30.18 28.01 -6.77
C PRO A 482 30.55 28.22 -8.24
N PRO A 483 31.62 28.98 -8.54
CA PRO A 483 31.99 29.30 -9.92
C PRO A 483 32.59 28.07 -10.64
N PRO A 484 32.38 27.92 -11.96
CA PRO A 484 33.06 26.90 -12.76
C PRO A 484 34.52 27.29 -13.04
N PRO A 485 35.43 26.30 -13.20
CA PRO A 485 36.83 26.56 -13.51
C PRO A 485 36.99 27.02 -14.96
N THR A 486 37.86 28.00 -15.14
CA THR A 486 38.37 28.49 -16.42
C THR A 486 39.09 27.37 -17.19
N GLY A 487 38.70 27.15 -18.44
CA GLY A 487 39.48 26.44 -19.45
C GLY A 487 39.51 27.26 -20.75
N PRO A 488 40.63 27.33 -21.48
CA PRO A 488 40.79 28.26 -22.59
C PRO A 488 40.28 27.71 -23.94
N GLU A 489 39.75 28.65 -24.72
CA GLU A 489 39.76 28.79 -26.18
C GLU A 489 39.09 27.73 -27.09
N SER A 490 38.19 28.27 -27.93
CA SER A 490 37.58 27.69 -29.14
C SER A 490 38.64 27.61 -30.29
N PRO A 491 38.43 26.92 -31.44
CA PRO A 491 37.17 26.81 -32.16
C PRO A 491 36.84 25.50 -32.92
N ASP A 492 35.57 25.45 -33.33
CA ASP A 492 35.09 25.11 -34.69
C ASP A 492 34.10 23.94 -34.83
N MET A 493 33.27 24.08 -35.87
CA MET A 493 31.97 23.48 -36.12
C MET A 493 31.94 21.94 -36.25
N THR A 494 30.82 21.32 -35.86
CA THR A 494 29.92 20.52 -36.74
C THR A 494 28.77 19.88 -35.95
N VAL A 495 27.61 19.78 -36.60
CA VAL A 495 26.38 19.15 -36.12
C VAL A 495 26.43 17.65 -36.45
N ASP A 496 26.19 16.77 -35.47
CA ASP A 496 25.59 15.46 -35.73
C ASP A 496 24.79 14.93 -34.52
N MET A 497 23.80 14.11 -34.87
CA MET A 497 22.67 13.62 -34.11
C MET A 497 23.01 12.38 -33.27
N GLY A 498 22.47 12.31 -32.05
CA GLY A 498 22.21 11.05 -31.33
C GLY A 498 23.00 10.84 -30.03
N GLY A 499 22.30 10.60 -28.92
CA GLY A 499 22.96 10.14 -27.68
C GLY A 499 22.15 10.30 -26.40
N SER A 500 21.65 9.17 -25.90
CA SER A 500 21.22 8.84 -24.53
C SER A 500 21.73 9.78 -23.41
N ILE A 501 20.81 10.38 -22.65
CA ILE A 501 21.12 11.06 -21.38
C ILE A 501 21.29 9.97 -20.30
N ARG A 502 22.55 9.62 -20.04
CA ARG A 502 23.00 8.93 -18.83
C ARG A 502 23.21 10.00 -17.75
N MET A 503 22.36 10.01 -16.72
CA MET A 503 22.59 10.87 -15.55
C MET A 503 23.58 10.18 -14.60
N ASP A 504 24.80 10.71 -14.53
CA ASP A 504 25.82 10.28 -13.57
C ASP A 504 25.44 10.75 -12.16
N PHE A 505 25.06 9.77 -11.32
CA PHE A 505 25.02 9.90 -9.86
C PHE A 505 26.46 10.11 -9.37
N LYS A 506 26.73 11.22 -8.68
CA LYS A 506 28.07 11.52 -8.16
C LYS A 506 28.44 10.54 -7.04
N ASP A 507 29.59 9.90 -7.22
CA ASP A 507 30.31 8.98 -6.31
C ASP A 507 30.57 9.54 -4.89
N SER A 508 30.28 10.83 -4.64
CA SER A 508 30.37 11.45 -3.31
C SER A 508 29.28 11.01 -2.35
N ASP A 509 28.06 10.79 -2.85
CA ASP A 509 26.91 10.47 -1.99
C ASP A 509 26.91 8.99 -1.60
N MET A 510 27.40 8.13 -2.50
CA MET A 510 27.62 6.70 -2.25
C MET A 510 28.79 6.48 -1.27
N LYS A 511 29.88 7.26 -1.35
CA LYS A 511 30.96 7.20 -0.36
C LYS A 511 30.55 7.71 1.01
N ARG A 512 29.68 8.72 1.07
CA ARG A 512 29.14 9.24 2.33
C ARG A 512 28.23 8.21 3.02
N LEU A 513 27.33 7.58 2.27
CA LEU A 513 26.51 6.46 2.75
C LEU A 513 27.35 5.23 3.15
N SER A 514 28.37 4.89 2.36
CA SER A 514 29.26 3.77 2.68
C SER A 514 30.08 4.02 3.95
N MET A 515 30.54 5.25 4.19
CA MET A 515 31.23 5.64 5.41
C MET A 515 30.30 5.67 6.63
N GLU A 516 29.02 6.02 6.44
CA GLU A 516 28.01 6.06 7.51
C GLU A 516 27.60 4.63 7.92
N ILE A 517 27.45 3.73 6.94
CA ILE A 517 27.23 2.28 7.14
C ILE A 517 28.45 1.61 7.78
N GLU A 518 29.68 1.97 7.39
CA GLU A 518 30.90 1.49 8.07
C GLU A 518 31.00 2.02 9.51
N ARG A 519 30.60 3.27 9.77
CA ARG A 519 30.57 3.82 11.14
C ARG A 519 29.58 3.08 12.04
N GLU A 520 28.40 2.75 11.52
CA GLU A 520 27.41 1.95 12.24
C GLU A 520 27.87 0.51 12.43
N ARG A 521 28.59 -0.09 11.46
CA ARG A 521 29.24 -1.40 11.62
C ARG A 521 30.32 -1.41 12.70
N TYR A 522 31.20 -0.40 12.74
CA TYR A 522 32.23 -0.28 13.78
C TYR A 522 31.65 0.03 15.16
N ALA A 523 30.53 0.76 15.24
CA ALA A 523 29.83 0.98 16.51
C ALA A 523 29.19 -0.32 17.03
N VAL A 524 28.60 -1.14 16.15
CA VAL A 524 28.02 -2.44 16.52
C VAL A 524 29.10 -3.47 16.85
N ASP A 525 30.22 -3.48 16.13
CA ASP A 525 31.36 -4.36 16.42
C ASP A 525 32.13 -3.95 17.70
N HIS A 526 32.18 -2.65 18.04
CA HIS A 526 32.75 -2.18 19.30
C HIS A 526 31.83 -2.49 20.50
N ILE A 527 30.50 -2.47 20.31
CA ILE A 527 29.54 -2.89 21.33
C ILE A 527 29.59 -4.42 21.53
N LEU A 528 29.76 -5.20 20.46
CA LEU A 528 29.86 -6.66 20.53
C LEU A 528 31.23 -7.17 21.02
N SER A 529 32.32 -6.41 20.83
CA SER A 529 33.66 -6.81 21.28
C SER A 529 33.97 -6.41 22.73
N GLU A 530 33.29 -5.41 23.28
CA GLU A 530 33.45 -5.01 24.69
C GLU A 530 32.57 -5.86 25.65
N GLU A 531 31.51 -6.50 25.15
CA GLU A 531 30.63 -7.39 25.93
C GLU A 531 31.09 -8.86 26.03
N LEU A 532 32.17 -9.27 25.34
CA LEU A 532 32.62 -10.68 25.27
C LEU A 532 33.86 -11.04 26.11
N LEU A 533 34.35 -10.14 26.99
CA LEU A 533 35.56 -10.39 27.79
C LEU A 533 35.45 -10.24 29.31
N LYS A 534 34.26 -10.06 29.89
CA LYS A 534 34.11 -10.06 31.37
C LYS A 534 32.85 -10.78 31.83
N ASN A 535 32.94 -12.10 31.93
CA ASN A 535 32.15 -12.85 32.90
C ASN A 535 33.01 -13.08 34.14
N GLU A 536 32.61 -12.53 35.28
CA GLU A 536 32.33 -13.24 36.54
C GLU A 536 32.22 -12.25 37.71
N ALA A 537 31.10 -12.35 38.44
CA ALA A 537 30.85 -11.80 39.77
C ALA A 537 30.77 -10.26 39.94
N GLU A 538 29.57 -9.69 39.83
CA GLU A 538 28.89 -9.04 40.96
C GLU A 538 27.50 -8.53 40.57
N TYR A 539 26.49 -9.03 41.30
CA TYR A 539 25.12 -8.55 41.27
C TYR A 539 25.03 -7.22 42.05
N MET A 540 24.13 -6.35 41.60
CA MET A 540 23.70 -5.07 42.22
C MET A 540 24.62 -3.86 42.01
N LEU A 541 24.34 -3.07 40.96
CA LEU A 541 23.95 -1.65 41.05
C LEU A 541 23.67 -1.12 39.63
N LEU A 542 22.51 -0.49 39.45
CA LEU A 542 21.94 -0.05 38.17
C LEU A 542 22.76 1.08 37.51
N SER A 543 23.09 0.93 36.21
CA SER A 543 23.67 1.98 35.35
C SER A 543 22.64 2.47 34.31
N PRO A 544 22.59 3.78 33.96
CA PRO A 544 21.53 4.40 33.15
C PRO A 544 21.39 3.86 31.71
N CYS A 545 22.39 3.16 31.17
CA CYS A 545 22.35 2.65 29.79
C CYS A 545 21.50 1.38 29.63
N VAL A 546 21.22 0.63 30.70
CA VAL A 546 20.32 -0.54 30.66
C VAL A 546 18.85 -0.10 30.53
N CYS A 547 18.53 1.15 30.85
CA CYS A 547 17.17 1.68 30.73
C CYS A 547 16.71 1.79 29.28
N VAL A 548 17.60 2.14 28.33
CA VAL A 548 17.23 2.37 26.92
C VAL A 548 17.00 1.06 26.16
N CYS A 549 17.85 0.04 26.36
CA CYS A 549 17.70 -1.25 25.68
C CYS A 549 16.54 -2.09 26.23
N VAL A 550 16.27 -1.99 27.54
CA VAL A 550 15.06 -2.57 28.15
C VAL A 550 13.81 -1.79 27.69
N CYS A 551 13.88 -0.47 27.51
CA CYS A 551 12.74 0.31 27.02
C CYS A 551 12.36 -0.04 25.57
N VAL A 552 13.30 -0.25 24.65
CA VAL A 552 12.97 -0.64 23.26
C VAL A 552 12.39 -2.05 23.18
N CYS A 553 12.96 -3.02 23.92
CA CYS A 553 12.45 -4.39 23.93
C CYS A 553 11.10 -4.52 24.66
N VAL A 554 10.86 -3.69 25.68
CA VAL A 554 9.56 -3.57 26.36
C VAL A 554 8.56 -2.82 25.50
N CYS A 555 8.96 -1.79 24.73
CA CYS A 555 8.08 -1.10 23.77
C CYS A 555 7.62 -2.01 22.64
N VAL A 556 8.49 -2.80 22.00
CA VAL A 556 8.07 -3.74 20.94
C VAL A 556 7.17 -4.84 21.51
N ARG A 557 7.44 -5.31 22.72
CA ARG A 557 6.61 -6.30 23.41
C ARG A 557 5.27 -5.72 23.89
N LEU A 558 5.24 -4.46 24.31
CA LEU A 558 4.02 -3.72 24.65
C LEU A 558 3.21 -3.42 23.41
N GLU A 559 3.82 -2.98 22.29
CA GLU A 559 3.14 -2.79 21.01
C GLU A 559 2.56 -4.09 20.48
N TYR A 560 3.27 -5.23 20.57
CA TYR A 560 2.71 -6.53 20.21
C TYR A 560 1.56 -6.93 21.15
N MET A 561 1.70 -6.73 22.46
CA MET A 561 0.66 -7.04 23.45
C MET A 561 -0.55 -6.11 23.31
N GLU A 562 -0.36 -4.85 22.92
CA GLU A 562 -1.39 -3.83 22.76
C GLU A 562 -2.09 -3.98 21.41
N LYS A 563 -1.36 -4.29 20.32
CA LYS A 563 -1.94 -4.76 19.05
C LYS A 563 -2.66 -6.08 19.21
N SER A 564 -2.13 -7.03 19.98
CA SER A 564 -2.78 -8.31 20.28
C SER A 564 -4.04 -8.11 21.11
N LYS A 565 -4.03 -7.20 22.09
CA LYS A 565 -5.22 -6.84 22.88
C LYS A 565 -6.26 -6.10 22.03
N HIS A 566 -5.83 -5.13 21.21
CA HIS A 566 -6.71 -4.43 20.28
C HIS A 566 -7.35 -5.39 19.29
N LEU A 567 -6.57 -6.30 18.71
CA LEU A 567 -7.07 -7.35 17.82
C LEU A 567 -8.03 -8.29 18.55
N GLN A 568 -7.75 -8.67 19.79
CA GLN A 568 -8.65 -9.47 20.62
C GLN A 568 -9.97 -8.75 20.92
N ASP A 569 -9.92 -7.46 21.23
CA ASP A 569 -11.10 -6.64 21.49
C ASP A 569 -11.94 -6.48 20.21
N GLN A 570 -11.30 -6.21 19.06
CA GLN A 570 -11.99 -6.13 17.78
C GLN A 570 -12.55 -7.49 17.32
N LEU A 571 -11.83 -8.60 17.54
CA LEU A 571 -12.35 -9.94 17.27
C LEU A 571 -13.54 -10.27 18.18
N LYS A 572 -13.55 -9.77 19.42
CA LYS A 572 -14.67 -9.95 20.36
C LYS A 572 -15.89 -9.13 19.93
N GLU A 573 -15.69 -7.91 19.44
CA GLU A 573 -16.75 -7.09 18.86
C GLU A 573 -17.32 -7.75 17.61
N LEU A 574 -16.45 -8.18 16.68
CA LEU A 574 -16.85 -8.92 15.48
C LEU A 574 -17.59 -10.22 15.82
N LYS A 575 -17.16 -10.95 16.86
CA LYS A 575 -17.88 -12.13 17.39
C LYS A 575 -19.30 -11.75 17.79
N SER A 576 -19.45 -10.69 18.57
CA SER A 576 -20.77 -10.23 19.02
C SER A 576 -21.67 -9.81 17.86
N GLU A 577 -21.13 -9.11 16.85
CA GLU A 577 -21.86 -8.71 15.66
C GLU A 577 -22.30 -9.91 14.83
N ILE A 578 -21.38 -10.84 14.54
CA ILE A 578 -21.65 -12.03 13.73
C ILE A 578 -22.61 -12.97 14.47
N GLU A 579 -22.44 -13.20 15.78
CA GLU A 579 -23.32 -14.05 16.58
C GLU A 579 -24.77 -13.57 16.58
N SER A 580 -25.02 -12.26 16.52
CA SER A 580 -26.38 -11.71 16.44
C SER A 580 -27.14 -12.07 15.14
N LEU A 581 -26.41 -12.49 14.10
CA LEU A 581 -26.93 -12.84 12.77
C LEU A 581 -26.97 -14.36 12.52
N LYS A 582 -26.69 -15.16 13.55
CA LYS A 582 -26.65 -16.61 13.46
C LYS A 582 -28.05 -17.17 13.20
N LEU A 583 -28.18 -18.10 12.26
CA LEU A 583 -29.41 -18.86 12.04
C LEU A 583 -29.70 -19.69 13.30
N GLU A 584 -30.81 -19.44 14.00
CA GLU A 584 -31.33 -20.37 15.00
C GLU A 584 -31.75 -21.67 14.29
N GLU A 585 -31.18 -22.81 14.68
CA GLU A 585 -31.41 -24.11 14.04
C GLU A 585 -32.89 -24.53 14.16
N GLN A 586 -33.68 -24.35 13.09
CA GLN A 586 -34.83 -25.22 12.84
C GLN A 586 -34.35 -26.57 12.31
N GLN A 587 -34.45 -27.58 13.17
CA GLN A 587 -34.49 -29.03 12.88
C GLN A 587 -33.98 -29.48 11.50
N GLN A 588 -32.68 -29.80 11.43
CA GLN A 588 -32.18 -30.86 10.55
C GLN A 588 -31.56 -31.96 11.42
N ALA A 589 -32.42 -32.75 12.07
CA ALA A 589 -32.03 -34.00 12.70
C ALA A 589 -31.54 -34.96 11.60
N GLY A 590 -30.23 -35.15 11.47
CA GLY A 590 -29.69 -36.14 10.54
C GLY A 590 -28.17 -36.25 10.40
N LEU A 591 -27.37 -35.18 10.57
CA LEU A 591 -25.94 -35.28 10.18
C LEU A 591 -24.86 -34.61 11.03
N TYR A 592 -25.15 -33.91 12.13
CA TYR A 592 -24.07 -33.43 13.01
C TYR A 592 -24.47 -33.49 14.49
N SER A 593 -23.98 -34.52 15.18
CA SER A 593 -23.92 -34.52 16.65
C SER A 593 -22.80 -33.57 17.09
N LEU A 594 -23.09 -32.27 17.07
CA LEU A 594 -22.19 -31.19 17.55
C LEU A 594 -22.75 -30.53 18.82
N ARG A 595 -23.59 -31.23 19.58
CA ARG A 595 -24.24 -30.69 20.78
C ARG A 595 -23.35 -30.73 22.04
N SER A 596 -22.04 -30.61 21.89
CA SER A 596 -21.10 -30.58 23.02
C SER A 596 -19.97 -29.56 22.89
N TYR A 597 -20.18 -28.47 22.15
CA TYR A 597 -19.27 -27.32 22.13
C TYR A 597 -19.84 -26.20 23.01
N ALA A 598 -19.89 -26.46 24.32
CA ALA A 598 -19.86 -25.39 25.30
C ALA A 598 -18.37 -25.06 25.53
N GLU A 599 -17.96 -23.83 25.21
CA GLU A 599 -16.62 -23.31 25.54
C GLU A 599 -16.38 -23.45 27.05
N PRO A 600 -15.31 -24.14 27.51
CA PRO A 600 -14.78 -23.86 28.83
C PRO A 600 -14.02 -22.51 28.79
N PRO A 601 -14.00 -21.76 29.90
CA PRO A 601 -13.39 -20.43 29.92
C PRO A 601 -11.90 -20.50 29.59
N TYR A 602 -11.45 -19.56 28.75
CA TYR A 602 -10.06 -19.32 28.41
C TYR A 602 -9.21 -19.09 29.68
N ILE A 603 -8.30 -20.01 29.99
CA ILE A 603 -7.28 -19.84 31.02
C ILE A 603 -5.96 -19.56 30.29
N PRO A 604 -5.36 -18.37 30.41
CA PRO A 604 -4.07 -18.08 29.80
C PRO A 604 -2.99 -18.97 30.43
N HIS A 605 -2.22 -19.66 29.59
CA HIS A 605 -1.00 -20.37 30.00
C HIS A 605 0.04 -19.37 30.48
N SER A 606 0.05 -19.12 31.79
CA SER A 606 1.16 -18.49 32.50
C SER A 606 1.60 -19.37 33.66
N ASN A 607 2.92 -19.56 33.76
CA ASN A 607 3.66 -20.18 34.86
C ASN A 607 3.57 -21.71 35.03
N VAL A 608 4.43 -22.43 34.29
CA VAL A 608 5.11 -23.59 34.86
C VAL A 608 6.44 -23.10 35.44
N ARG A 609 6.41 -22.66 36.71
CA ARG A 609 7.62 -22.60 37.55
C ARG A 609 7.55 -23.72 38.58
N ASN A 610 8.63 -24.48 38.61
CA ASN A 610 8.97 -25.48 39.61
C ASN A 610 8.76 -24.96 41.04
N THR A 611 8.11 -25.77 41.88
CA THR A 611 8.60 -26.05 43.24
C THR A 611 8.06 -27.41 43.69
N GLN A 612 9.00 -28.29 44.03
CA GLN A 612 8.78 -29.57 44.71
C GLN A 612 8.45 -29.34 46.19
N THR A 613 7.62 -30.24 46.73
CA THR A 613 7.65 -30.83 48.10
C THR A 613 7.86 -29.94 49.33
N TYR A 614 6.91 -30.02 50.26
CA TYR A 614 7.00 -30.96 51.39
C TYR A 614 5.76 -31.85 51.44
#